data_AF-A0A1F9E4E6-F1
#
_entry.id   AF-A0A1F9E4E6-F1
#
_cell.length_a   1.000
_cell.length_b   1.000
_cell.length_c   1.000
_cell.angle_alpha   90.00
_cell.angle_beta   90.00
_cell.angle_gamma   90.00
#
_symmetry.space_group_name_H-M   'P 1'
#
loop_
_entity.id
_entity.type
_entity.pdbx_description
1 polymer ?
#
loop_
_entity_poly.entity_id
_entity_poly.type
_entity_poly.pdbx_seq_one_letter_code
_entity_poly.pdbx_strand_id
1 'polypeptide(L)'
;MPVFGIKVALKKTGGLMVSEQTLEWREQNKEFIKEWKEKIKELRLRRYSDRWDQDKFEMEILSLINDQELRTVFIFSKNYIVQRKTGKFRKFMLDIYNEIIDYGSINPFRLNSIKRRIETAKRKMK
;
A
#
# COMPACT_ATOMS: atom_id res chain seq x y z
N MET A 1 0.19 -37.96 -4.16
CA MET A 1 0.55 -36.65 -3.56
C MET A 1 -0.59 -35.67 -3.84
N PRO A 2 -1.36 -35.18 -2.85
CA PRO A 2 -2.34 -34.13 -3.09
C PRO A 2 -1.67 -32.75 -2.95
N VAL A 3 -1.81 -31.92 -3.99
CA VAL A 3 -1.45 -30.50 -3.96
C VAL A 3 -2.50 -29.79 -3.11
N PHE A 4 -2.14 -29.40 -1.89
CA PHE A 4 -3.00 -28.61 -1.02
C PHE A 4 -3.26 -27.24 -1.66
N GLY A 5 -4.44 -27.10 -2.27
CA GLY A 5 -5.00 -25.80 -2.62
C GLY A 5 -5.31 -25.04 -1.34
N ILE A 6 -4.41 -24.15 -0.94
CA ILE A 6 -4.65 -23.20 0.15
C ILE A 6 -5.80 -22.30 -0.31
N LYS A 7 -7.03 -22.59 0.13
CA LYS A 7 -8.15 -21.66 0.05
C LYS A 7 -7.83 -20.50 1.00
N VAL A 8 -7.21 -19.46 0.46
CA VAL A 8 -7.04 -18.19 1.18
C VAL A 8 -8.42 -17.56 1.25
N ALA A 9 -9.09 -17.67 2.40
CA ALA A 9 -10.33 -16.95 2.64
C ALA A 9 -10.04 -15.45 2.57
N LEU A 10 -10.65 -14.78 1.59
CA LEU A 10 -10.58 -13.33 1.44
C LEU A 10 -11.75 -12.71 2.19
N LYS A 11 -11.48 -11.86 3.18
CA LYS A 11 -12.51 -11.09 3.89
C LYS A 11 -12.52 -9.65 3.37
N LYS A 12 -13.72 -9.11 3.14
CA LYS A 12 -13.93 -7.76 2.61
C LYS A 12 -13.84 -6.76 3.77
N THR A 13 -12.83 -5.89 3.77
CA THR A 13 -12.71 -4.79 4.74
C THR A 13 -12.46 -3.48 3.99
N GLY A 14 -13.28 -2.46 4.21
CA GLY A 14 -13.06 -1.11 3.64
C GLY A 14 -12.89 -1.06 2.12
N GLY A 15 -13.49 -1.99 1.37
CA GLY A 15 -13.36 -2.06 -0.10
C GLY A 15 -12.24 -2.95 -0.64
N LEU A 16 -11.38 -3.52 0.22
CA LEU A 16 -10.28 -4.41 -0.15
C LEU A 16 -10.59 -5.87 0.23
N MET A 17 -10.38 -6.81 -0.69
CA MET A 17 -10.35 -8.25 -0.39
C MET A 17 -8.95 -8.60 0.13
N VAL A 18 -8.84 -8.92 1.42
CA VAL A 18 -7.56 -9.23 2.08
C VAL A 18 -7.60 -10.63 2.69
N SER A 19 -6.46 -11.32 2.67
CA SER A 19 -6.34 -12.65 3.28
C SER A 19 -6.52 -12.58 4.79
N GLU A 20 -7.00 -13.68 5.41
CA GLU A 20 -7.07 -13.80 6.87
C GLU A 20 -5.71 -13.53 7.54
N GLN A 21 -4.62 -14.02 6.96
CA GLN A 21 -3.26 -13.71 7.41
C GLN A 21 -2.92 -12.21 7.40
N THR A 22 -3.48 -11.43 6.46
CA THR A 22 -3.29 -9.98 6.46
C THR A 22 -4.09 -9.31 7.56
N LEU A 23 -5.27 -9.85 7.90
CA LEU A 23 -6.10 -9.31 8.99
C LEU A 23 -5.51 -9.64 10.36
N GLU A 24 -5.06 -10.86 10.58
CA GLU A 24 -4.35 -11.26 11.80
C GLU A 24 -3.08 -10.41 12.00
N TRP A 25 -2.31 -10.21 10.92
CA TRP A 25 -1.14 -9.35 10.98
C TRP A 25 -1.51 -7.90 11.32
N ARG A 26 -2.60 -7.35 10.78
CA ARG A 26 -3.07 -6.00 11.13
C ARG A 26 -3.50 -5.91 12.58
N GLU A 27 -4.14 -6.93 13.14
CA GLU A 27 -4.53 -6.96 14.55
C GLU A 27 -3.29 -6.97 15.46
N GLN A 28 -2.26 -7.73 15.09
CA GLN A 28 -0.97 -7.74 15.79
C GLN A 28 -0.25 -6.39 15.72
N ASN A 29 -0.47 -5.61 14.66
CA ASN A 29 0.18 -4.31 14.42
C ASN A 29 -0.76 -3.12 14.67
N LYS A 30 -1.85 -3.32 15.43
CA LYS A 30 -2.91 -2.31 15.59
C LYS A 30 -2.43 -1.01 16.22
N GLU A 31 -1.47 -1.06 17.14
CA GLU A 31 -0.91 0.11 17.81
C GLU A 31 -0.12 0.97 16.82
N PHE A 32 0.78 0.34 16.04
CA PHE A 32 1.48 1.00 14.95
C PHE A 32 0.51 1.62 13.94
N ILE A 33 -0.53 0.87 13.51
CA ILE A 33 -1.53 1.38 12.56
C ILE A 33 -2.29 2.57 13.16
N LYS A 34 -2.56 2.57 14.46
CA LYS A 34 -3.22 3.67 15.16
C LYS A 34 -2.33 4.92 15.16
N GLU A 35 -1.07 4.78 15.57
CA GLU A 35 -0.08 5.87 15.54
C GLU A 35 0.10 6.43 14.12
N TRP A 36 0.17 5.54 13.14
CA TRP A 36 0.25 5.92 11.73
C TRP A 36 -0.95 6.78 11.31
N LYS A 37 -2.17 6.34 11.64
CA LYS A 37 -3.39 7.08 11.31
C LYS A 37 -3.43 8.45 11.98
N GLU A 38 -2.93 8.57 13.21
CA GLU A 38 -2.79 9.84 13.90
C GLU A 38 -1.81 10.77 13.15
N LYS A 39 -0.62 10.28 12.77
CA LYS A 39 0.35 11.03 11.95
C LYS A 39 -0.23 11.48 10.60
N ILE A 40 -0.94 10.59 9.91
CA ILE A 40 -1.59 10.94 8.63
C ILE A 40 -2.69 11.99 8.83
N LYS A 41 -3.46 11.90 9.92
CA LYS A 41 -4.48 12.90 10.25
C LYS A 41 -3.84 14.27 10.50
N GLU A 42 -2.74 14.31 11.26
CA GLU A 42 -1.97 15.54 11.48
C GLU A 42 -1.42 16.12 10.18
N LEU A 43 -0.83 15.30 9.31
CA LEU A 43 -0.35 15.73 8.00
C LEU A 43 -1.48 16.28 7.13
N ARG A 44 -2.66 15.65 7.15
CA ARG A 44 -3.84 16.15 6.42
C ARG A 44 -4.28 17.51 6.97
N LEU A 45 -4.30 17.71 8.29
CA LEU A 45 -4.65 19.00 8.89
C LEU A 45 -3.66 20.10 8.48
N ARG A 46 -2.35 19.82 8.51
CA ARG A 46 -1.32 20.75 8.03
C ARG A 46 -1.48 21.06 6.55
N ARG A 47 -1.72 20.03 5.72
CA ARG A 47 -1.99 20.18 4.28
C ARG A 47 -3.11 21.18 4.00
N TYR A 48 -4.23 21.09 4.74
CA TYR A 48 -5.35 22.01 4.60
C TYR A 48 -5.00 23.43 5.04
N SER A 49 -4.32 23.58 6.19
CA SER A 49 -3.85 24.88 6.69
C SER A 49 -2.95 25.59 5.68
N ASP A 50 -1.99 24.86 5.14
CA ASP A 50 -0.87 25.44 4.38
C ASP A 50 -1.07 25.35 2.87
N ARG A 51 -2.27 24.94 2.42
CA ARG A 51 -2.64 24.75 1.00
C ARG A 51 -1.64 23.89 0.22
N TRP A 52 -1.15 22.83 0.84
CA TRP A 52 -0.21 21.93 0.17
C TRP A 52 -0.87 21.21 -1.01
N ASP A 53 -0.11 21.06 -2.08
CA ASP A 53 -0.45 20.16 -3.18
C ASP A 53 -0.31 18.68 -2.76
N GLN A 54 -0.78 17.80 -3.64
CA GLN A 54 -0.76 16.36 -3.41
C GLN A 54 0.68 15.82 -3.36
N ASP A 55 1.61 16.39 -4.14
CA ASP A 55 2.99 15.93 -4.21
C ASP A 55 3.74 16.21 -2.89
N LYS A 56 3.56 17.39 -2.30
CA LYS A 56 4.15 17.75 -1.00
C LYS A 56 3.61 16.87 0.12
N PHE A 57 2.30 16.59 0.12
CA PHE A 57 1.70 15.65 1.06
C PHE A 57 2.31 14.24 0.95
N GLU A 58 2.51 13.75 -0.28
CA GLU A 58 3.11 12.43 -0.52
C GLU A 58 4.60 12.37 -0.15
N MET A 59 5.34 13.46 -0.30
CA MET A 59 6.73 13.57 0.15
C MET A 59 6.85 13.45 1.68
N GLU A 60 5.91 14.04 2.43
CA GLU A 60 5.85 13.85 3.89
C GLU A 60 5.46 12.42 4.26
N ILE A 61 4.57 11.77 3.51
CA ILE A 61 4.30 10.35 3.74
C ILE A 61 5.57 9.52 3.51
N LEU A 62 6.33 9.81 2.44
CA LEU A 62 7.58 9.12 2.15
C LEU A 62 8.63 9.30 3.26
N SER A 63 8.68 10.48 3.89
CA SER A 63 9.60 10.75 5.00
C SER A 63 9.27 9.90 6.24
N LEU A 64 7.97 9.64 6.48
CA LEU A 64 7.49 8.83 7.60
C LEU A 64 7.66 7.31 7.41
N ILE A 65 7.72 6.82 6.17
CA ILE A 65 7.94 5.39 5.91
C ILE A 65 9.41 5.08 6.17
N ASN A 66 9.74 4.23 7.15
CA ASN A 66 11.14 3.83 7.40
C ASN A 66 11.61 2.66 6.53
N ASP A 67 10.68 1.82 6.07
CA ASP A 67 10.98 0.65 5.25
C ASP A 67 11.30 1.04 3.80
N GLN A 68 12.54 0.80 3.37
CA GLN A 68 13.02 1.13 2.03
C GLN A 68 12.28 0.35 0.93
N GLU A 69 11.87 -0.88 1.20
CA GLU A 69 11.09 -1.67 0.25
C GLU A 69 9.70 -1.10 0.09
N LEU A 70 9.07 -0.71 1.19
CA LEU A 70 7.75 -0.08 1.19
C LEU A 70 7.77 1.28 0.47
N ARG A 71 8.82 2.09 0.68
CA ARG A 71 9.06 3.33 -0.09
C ARG A 71 9.11 3.05 -1.59
N THR A 72 9.88 2.04 -2.00
CA THR A 72 10.02 1.68 -3.41
C THR A 72 8.69 1.27 -4.02
N VAL A 73 7.89 0.48 -3.30
CA VAL A 73 6.55 0.09 -3.72
C VAL A 73 5.63 1.30 -3.83
N PHE A 74 5.64 2.20 -2.84
CA PHE A 74 4.82 3.41 -2.85
C PHE A 74 5.12 4.31 -4.05
N ILE A 75 6.40 4.60 -4.31
CA ILE A 75 6.85 5.42 -5.46
C ILE A 75 6.41 4.77 -6.78
N PHE A 76 6.63 3.46 -6.91
CA PHE A 76 6.23 2.75 -8.13
C PHE A 76 4.72 2.80 -8.33
N SER A 77 3.94 2.54 -7.28
CA SER A 77 2.48 2.58 -7.32
C SER A 77 1.98 3.96 -7.75
N LYS A 78 2.47 5.04 -7.12
CA LYS A 78 2.16 6.43 -7.50
C LYS A 78 2.41 6.65 -9.00
N ASN A 79 3.64 6.42 -9.43
CA ASN A 79 4.06 6.69 -10.82
C ASN A 79 3.23 5.88 -11.81
N TYR A 80 2.95 4.61 -11.50
CA TYR A 80 2.15 3.76 -12.37
C TYR A 80 0.69 4.23 -12.49
N ILE A 81 0.08 4.68 -11.39
CA ILE A 81 -1.30 5.19 -11.36
C ILE A 81 -1.45 6.47 -12.19
N VAL A 82 -0.43 7.33 -12.17
CA VAL A 82 -0.38 8.57 -12.96
C VAL A 82 -0.17 8.27 -14.44
N GLN A 83 0.76 7.37 -14.78
CA GLN A 83 1.10 7.05 -16.17
C GLN A 83 0.02 6.25 -16.91
N ARG A 84 -0.76 5.43 -16.21
CA ARG A 84 -1.79 4.58 -16.82
C ARG A 84 -3.17 5.09 -16.43
N LYS A 85 -4.09 5.23 -17.40
CA LYS A 85 -5.47 5.67 -17.13
C LYS A 85 -6.41 4.54 -16.67
N THR A 86 -6.20 3.31 -17.17
CA THR A 86 -7.06 2.14 -16.88
C THR A 86 -6.23 0.85 -16.78
N GLY A 87 -6.85 -0.23 -16.29
CA GLY A 87 -6.26 -1.58 -16.28
C GLY A 87 -6.27 -2.28 -14.93
N LYS A 88 -6.33 -3.63 -14.94
CA LYS A 88 -6.36 -4.46 -13.72
C LYS A 88 -5.14 -4.20 -12.83
N PHE A 89 -3.96 -4.03 -13.43
CA PHE A 89 -2.73 -3.76 -12.69
C PHE A 89 -2.69 -2.34 -12.12
N ARG A 90 -3.26 -1.36 -12.82
CA ARG A 90 -3.43 0.00 -12.28
C ARG A 90 -4.33 -0.01 -11.05
N LYS A 91 -5.48 -0.70 -11.11
CA LYS A 91 -6.37 -0.86 -9.96
C LYS A 91 -5.63 -1.50 -8.78
N PHE A 92 -4.89 -2.57 -9.04
CA PHE A 92 -4.05 -3.23 -8.03
C PHE A 92 -3.00 -2.27 -7.42
N MET A 93 -2.36 -1.42 -8.22
CA MET A 93 -1.42 -0.42 -7.71
C MET A 93 -2.10 0.68 -6.90
N LEU A 94 -3.32 1.10 -7.28
CA LEU A 94 -4.13 2.05 -6.52
C LEU A 94 -4.53 1.47 -5.16
N ASP A 95 -4.93 0.20 -5.13
CA ASP A 95 -5.26 -0.52 -3.90
C ASP A 95 -4.05 -0.56 -2.95
N ILE A 96 -2.84 -0.85 -3.47
CA ILE A 96 -1.59 -0.83 -2.70
C ILE A 96 -1.26 0.57 -2.20
N TYR A 97 -1.35 1.57 -3.07
CA TYR A 97 -1.07 2.96 -2.73
C TYR A 97 -1.97 3.44 -1.57
N ASN A 98 -3.28 3.18 -1.67
CA ASN A 98 -4.23 3.53 -0.60
C ASN A 98 -3.94 2.75 0.69
N GLU A 99 -3.58 1.47 0.59
CA GLU A 99 -3.22 0.68 1.77
C GLU A 99 -1.99 1.23 2.51
N ILE A 100 -0.96 1.66 1.79
CA ILE A 100 0.21 2.28 2.42
C ILE A 100 -0.19 3.59 3.10
N ILE A 101 -1.06 4.40 2.50
CA ILE A 101 -1.56 5.63 3.13
C ILE A 101 -2.38 5.33 4.38
N ASP A 102 -3.24 4.32 4.35
CA ASP A 102 -4.18 4.05 5.43
C ASP A 102 -3.55 3.30 6.62
N TYR A 103 -2.53 2.47 6.36
CA TYR A 103 -1.96 1.55 7.35
C TYR A 103 -0.44 1.71 7.56
N GLY A 104 0.25 2.48 6.71
CA GLY A 104 1.69 2.75 6.83
C GLY A 104 2.58 1.56 6.57
N SER A 105 1.99 0.41 6.24
CA SER A 105 2.64 -0.88 6.24
C SER A 105 1.80 -1.89 5.45
N ILE A 106 2.47 -2.94 4.99
CA ILE A 106 1.84 -4.07 4.30
C ILE A 106 2.40 -5.35 4.93
N ASN A 107 1.57 -6.37 5.05
CA ASN A 107 2.01 -7.70 5.47
C ASN A 107 3.25 -8.14 4.64
N PRO A 108 4.39 -8.52 5.27
CA PRO A 108 5.64 -8.83 4.58
C PRO A 108 5.53 -9.90 3.48
N PHE A 109 4.71 -10.94 3.69
CA PHE A 109 4.47 -11.98 2.68
C PHE A 109 3.81 -11.39 1.42
N ARG A 110 2.87 -10.48 1.62
CA ARG A 110 2.19 -9.78 0.53
C ARG A 110 3.10 -8.75 -0.12
N LEU A 111 3.94 -8.04 0.64
CA LEU A 111 4.93 -7.11 0.12
C LEU A 111 5.88 -7.80 -0.87
N ASN A 112 6.37 -8.99 -0.53
CA ASN A 112 7.19 -9.80 -1.43
C ASN A 112 6.49 -10.17 -2.74
N SER A 113 5.21 -10.56 -2.66
CA SER A 113 4.39 -10.85 -3.86
C SER A 113 4.18 -9.60 -4.72
N ILE A 114 3.93 -8.45 -4.09
CA ILE A 114 3.80 -7.15 -4.77
C ILE A 114 5.08 -6.80 -5.52
N LYS A 115 6.24 -6.92 -4.87
CA LYS A 115 7.55 -6.65 -5.49
C LYS A 115 7.78 -7.50 -6.74
N ARG A 116 7.51 -8.82 -6.68
CA ARG A 116 7.64 -9.70 -7.86
C ARG A 116 6.75 -9.25 -9.03
N ARG A 117 5.53 -8.80 -8.73
CA ARG A 117 4.62 -8.27 -9.76
C ARG A 117 5.09 -6.93 -10.34
N ILE A 118 5.64 -6.05 -9.49
CA ILE A 118 6.27 -4.79 -9.92
C ILE A 118 7.45 -5.07 -10.84
N GLU A 119 8.34 -5.98 -10.48
CA GLU A 119 9.48 -6.36 -11.31
C GLU A 119 9.05 -6.93 -12.67
N THR A 120 8.00 -7.75 -12.69
CA THR A 120 7.41 -8.26 -13.93
C THR A 120 6.86 -7.13 -14.80
N ALA A 121 6.20 -6.13 -14.19
CA ALA A 121 5.68 -4.98 -14.91
C ALA A 121 6.79 -4.08 -15.45
N LYS A 122 7.84 -3.80 -14.65
CA LYS A 122 9.02 -3.03 -15.08
C LYS A 122 9.69 -3.66 -16.31
N ARG A 123 9.84 -4.99 -16.34
CA ARG A 123 10.41 -5.71 -17.49
C ARG A 123 9.59 -5.56 -18.78
N LYS A 124 8.26 -5.41 -18.66
CA LYS A 124 7.36 -5.20 -19.81
C LYS A 124 7.27 -3.73 -20.27
N MET A 125 7.82 -2.81 -19.48
CA MET A 125 7.85 -1.37 -19.78
C MET A 125 9.16 -0.94 -20.45
N LYS A 126 10.20 -1.78 -20.39
CA LYS A 126 11.37 -1.67 -21.27
C LYS A 126 11.00 -2.18 -22.66
#